data_AF-A0A8D8IXW6-F1
#
_entry.id   AF-A0A8D8IXW6-F1
#
_cell.length_a   1.000
_cell.length_b   1.000
_cell.length_c   1.000
_cell.angle_alpha   90.00
_cell.angle_beta   90.00
_cell.angle_gamma   90.00
#
_symmetry.space_group_name_H-M   'P 1'
#
loop_
_entity.id
_entity.type
_entity.pdbx_description
1 polymer ?
#
loop_
_entity_poly.entity_id
_entity_poly.type
_entity_poly.pdbx_seq_one_letter_code
_entity_poly.pdbx_strand_id
1 'polypeptide(L)'
;YIVSYFTDPEPLIHIDSVYDRTADLTIELWSMPTLLGKRYGTSKPLIILTSKDTLGIAEDVAYCLKNLKRATIVGENTAGGTVKMSKMKVGDTDFYVTVPVAKSINPITGKSWEINGVAPDVDVAAEDALDAA
;
A
#
# COMPACT_ATOMS: atom_id res chain seq x y z
N TYR A 1 -5.90 9.96 -0.07
CA TYR A 1 -7.09 10.33 0.73
C TYR A 1 -7.11 9.65 2.11
N ILE A 2 -7.21 8.31 2.20
CA ILE A 2 -7.38 7.62 3.49
C ILE A 2 -6.21 7.83 4.47
N VAL A 3 -4.96 7.74 3.98
CA VAL A 3 -3.74 7.99 4.77
C VAL A 3 -3.78 9.35 5.45
N SER A 4 -4.30 10.38 4.78
CA SER A 4 -4.40 11.74 5.31
C SER A 4 -5.20 11.83 6.61
N TYR A 5 -6.19 10.95 6.86
CA TYR A 5 -6.93 10.99 8.14
C TYR A 5 -6.06 10.66 9.36
N PHE A 6 -4.92 10.03 9.14
CA PHE A 6 -3.98 9.55 10.17
C PHE A 6 -2.69 10.36 10.22
N THR A 7 -2.57 11.44 9.45
CA THR A 7 -1.42 12.35 9.45
C THR A 7 -1.84 13.76 9.82
N ASP A 8 -0.87 14.58 10.18
CA ASP A 8 -1.07 16.02 10.34
C ASP A 8 -1.42 16.66 8.98
N PRO A 9 -2.12 17.81 8.97
CA PRO A 9 -2.49 18.51 7.73
C PRO A 9 -1.28 19.11 7.02
N GLU A 10 -0.25 19.50 7.77
CA GLU A 10 1.00 20.05 7.27
C GLU A 10 2.16 19.56 8.16
N PRO A 11 3.37 19.33 7.61
CA PRO A 11 3.68 19.39 6.18
C PRO A 11 3.02 18.23 5.41
N LEU A 12 2.79 18.42 4.10
CA LEU A 12 2.34 17.33 3.24
C LEU A 12 3.37 16.20 3.21
N ILE A 13 2.87 14.97 3.24
CA ILE A 13 3.69 13.75 3.28
C ILE A 13 3.63 13.12 1.90
N HIS A 14 4.79 12.79 1.35
CA HIS A 14 4.89 11.92 0.17
C HIS A 14 4.55 10.50 0.63
N ILE A 15 3.41 9.98 0.17
CA ILE A 15 2.88 8.68 0.59
C ILE A 15 3.48 7.57 -0.27
N ASP A 16 3.39 7.70 -1.59
CA ASP A 16 3.86 6.73 -2.56
C ASP A 16 4.12 7.41 -3.92
N SER A 17 4.92 6.78 -4.77
CA SER A 17 5.08 7.13 -6.18
C SER A 17 4.73 5.94 -7.06
N VAL A 18 3.85 6.12 -8.03
CA VAL A 18 3.52 5.08 -9.01
C VAL A 18 4.14 5.44 -10.35
N TYR A 19 5.12 4.65 -10.79
CA TYR A 19 5.67 4.74 -12.14
C TYR A 19 4.87 3.82 -13.07
N ASP A 20 4.23 4.39 -14.10
CA ASP A 20 3.58 3.65 -15.20
C ASP A 20 4.49 3.65 -16.43
N ARG A 21 4.98 2.45 -16.79
CA ARG A 21 5.90 2.24 -17.91
C ARG A 21 5.24 2.49 -19.27
N THR A 22 3.92 2.30 -19.39
CA THR A 22 3.19 2.48 -20.66
C THR A 22 3.01 3.94 -21.03
N ALA A 23 2.86 4.81 -20.04
CA ALA A 23 2.78 6.26 -20.21
C ALA A 23 4.14 6.96 -20.05
N ASP A 24 5.15 6.25 -19.55
CA ASP A 24 6.44 6.79 -19.11
C ASP A 24 6.27 7.97 -18.12
N LEU A 25 5.39 7.77 -17.14
CA LEU A 25 4.95 8.79 -16.20
C LEU A 25 5.04 8.28 -14.76
N THR A 26 5.60 9.11 -13.88
CA THR A 26 5.51 8.90 -12.43
C THR A 26 4.45 9.83 -11.85
N ILE A 27 3.49 9.26 -11.14
CA ILE A 27 2.50 10.00 -10.37
C ILE A 27 2.85 9.87 -8.90
N GLU A 28 3.08 11.02 -8.26
CA GLU A 28 3.30 11.08 -6.81
C GLU A 28 1.96 11.20 -6.08
N LEU A 29 1.81 10.44 -5.01
CA LEU A 29 0.67 10.46 -4.12
C LEU A 29 1.06 11.19 -2.83
N TRP A 30 0.41 12.33 -2.58
CA TRP A 30 0.67 13.17 -1.42
C TRP A 30 -0.51 13.14 -0.43
N SER A 31 -0.21 13.35 0.85
CA SER A 31 -1.26 13.63 1.84
C SER A 31 -1.99 14.92 1.49
N MET A 32 -3.19 15.09 2.04
CA MET A 32 -4.04 16.24 1.75
C MET A 32 -4.12 17.14 2.99
N PRO A 33 -4.10 18.47 2.85
CA PRO A 33 -4.21 19.39 3.99
C PRO A 33 -5.65 19.53 4.49
N THR A 34 -6.63 19.44 3.58
CA THR A 34 -8.07 19.56 3.88
C THR A 34 -8.79 18.26 3.58
N LEU A 35 -9.66 17.83 4.50
CA LEU A 35 -10.45 16.60 4.38
C LEU A 35 -11.92 16.89 4.69
N LEU A 36 -12.80 16.04 4.14
CA LEU A 36 -14.21 16.06 4.48
C LEU A 36 -14.43 15.39 5.84
N GLY A 37 -14.34 16.17 6.91
CA GLY A 37 -14.56 15.69 8.28
C GLY A 37 -13.31 15.77 9.15
N LYS A 38 -13.44 15.23 10.37
CA LYS A 38 -12.39 15.33 11.39
C LYS A 38 -11.32 14.27 11.16
N ARG A 39 -10.04 14.67 11.18
CA ARG A 39 -8.90 13.74 11.24
C ARG A 39 -8.98 12.89 12.51
N TYR A 40 -8.57 11.63 12.39
CA TYR A 40 -8.31 10.81 13.57
C TYR A 40 -7.11 11.38 14.36
N GLY A 41 -6.15 11.95 13.64
CA GLY A 41 -4.94 12.57 14.18
C GLY A 41 -3.80 11.57 14.36
N THR A 42 -2.68 12.06 14.89
CA THR A 42 -1.41 11.32 15.03
C THR A 42 -1.17 10.80 16.45
N SER A 43 -1.86 11.34 17.47
CA SER A 43 -1.61 11.00 18.89
C SER A 43 -2.24 9.67 19.33
N LYS A 44 -3.32 9.23 18.67
CA LYS A 44 -4.02 8.00 19.03
C LYS A 44 -3.36 6.79 18.38
N PRO A 45 -3.29 5.63 19.06
CA PRO A 45 -2.85 4.39 18.43
C PRO A 45 -3.66 4.05 17.19
N LEU A 46 -2.98 3.46 16.20
CA LEU A 46 -3.58 2.94 14.98
C LEU A 46 -2.98 1.57 14.72
N ILE A 47 -3.87 0.58 14.59
CA ILE A 47 -3.51 -0.79 14.29
C ILE A 47 -4.24 -1.19 13.01
N ILE A 48 -3.56 -1.93 12.15
CA ILE A 48 -4.14 -2.48 10.93
C ILE A 48 -3.99 -3.99 11.01
N LEU A 49 -5.12 -4.68 10.89
CA LEU A 49 -5.14 -6.14 10.87
C LEU A 49 -4.99 -6.62 9.43
N THR A 50 -4.10 -7.58 9.20
CA THR A 50 -3.84 -8.13 7.87
C THR A 50 -3.95 -9.64 7.84
N SER A 51 -4.24 -10.17 6.67
CA SER A 51 -4.23 -11.60 6.36
C SER A 51 -3.58 -11.85 5.00
N LYS A 52 -3.33 -13.11 4.67
CA LYS A 52 -2.92 -13.54 3.32
C LYS A 52 -3.89 -13.16 2.20
N ASP A 53 -5.13 -12.79 2.53
CA ASP A 53 -6.15 -12.36 1.57
C ASP A 53 -6.16 -10.83 1.38
N THR A 54 -5.38 -10.08 2.16
CA THR A 54 -5.20 -8.64 1.97
C THR A 54 -4.41 -8.41 0.69
N LEU A 55 -5.03 -7.76 -0.30
CA LEU A 55 -4.49 -7.63 -1.66
C LEU A 55 -4.68 -6.21 -2.23
N GLY A 56 -3.70 -5.73 -2.99
CA GLY A 56 -3.80 -4.51 -3.81
C GLY A 56 -3.67 -3.24 -2.98
N ILE A 57 -4.58 -2.27 -3.17
CA ILE A 57 -4.50 -0.96 -2.51
C ILE A 57 -4.57 -1.06 -0.97
N ALA A 58 -5.19 -2.12 -0.43
CA ALA A 58 -5.15 -2.38 1.01
C ALA A 58 -3.71 -2.62 1.50
N GLU A 59 -2.89 -3.33 0.72
CA GLU A 59 -1.47 -3.55 1.00
C GLU A 59 -0.71 -2.23 0.93
N ASP A 60 -0.98 -1.38 -0.07
CA ASP A 60 -0.34 -0.07 -0.20
C ASP A 60 -0.60 0.83 1.02
N VAL A 61 -1.86 0.89 1.49
CA VAL A 61 -2.23 1.66 2.69
C VAL A 61 -1.52 1.12 3.93
N ALA A 62 -1.49 -0.21 4.12
CA ALA A 62 -0.79 -0.84 5.24
C ALA A 62 0.73 -0.56 5.17
N TYR A 63 1.34 -0.73 4.00
CA TYR A 63 2.77 -0.51 3.76
C TYR A 63 3.16 0.94 4.02
N CYS A 64 2.39 1.90 3.49
CA CYS A 64 2.66 3.31 3.68
C CYS A 64 2.53 3.71 5.16
N LEU A 65 1.45 3.32 5.83
CA LEU A 65 1.25 3.66 7.24
C LEU A 65 2.24 2.97 8.19
N LYS A 66 2.68 1.74 7.87
CA LYS A 66 3.77 1.05 8.56
C LYS A 66 5.09 1.82 8.43
N ASN A 67 5.49 2.17 7.20
CA ASN A 67 6.78 2.83 6.95
C ASN A 67 6.81 4.29 7.43
N LEU A 68 5.65 4.95 7.52
CA LEU A 68 5.48 6.22 8.21
C LEU A 68 5.58 6.11 9.74
N LYS A 69 5.74 4.89 10.29
CA LYS A 69 5.65 4.59 11.72
C LYS A 69 4.34 5.08 12.34
N ARG A 70 3.27 5.09 11.54
CA ARG A 70 1.96 5.57 11.95
C ARG A 70 1.06 4.45 12.42
N ALA A 71 1.12 3.29 11.79
CA ALA A 71 0.35 2.10 12.19
C ALA A 71 1.27 0.97 12.64
N THR A 72 0.79 0.15 13.56
CA THR A 72 1.32 -1.20 13.82
C THR A 72 0.50 -2.20 13.01
N ILE A 73 1.17 -3.08 12.27
CA ILE A 73 0.52 -4.12 11.47
C ILE A 73 0.51 -5.42 12.28
N VAL A 74 -0.66 -6.02 12.45
CA VAL A 74 -0.86 -7.25 13.25
C VAL A 74 -1.60 -8.28 12.41
N GLY A 75 -1.14 -9.52 12.40
CA GLY A 75 -1.74 -10.60 11.60
C GLY A 75 -0.71 -11.24 10.69
N GLU A 76 -1.13 -11.65 9.48
CA GLU A 76 -0.28 -12.38 8.54
C GLU A 76 0.38 -11.44 7.52
N ASN A 77 1.42 -11.94 6.84
CA ASN A 77 1.95 -11.31 5.63
C ASN A 77 0.87 -11.27 4.54
N THR A 78 0.73 -10.12 3.88
CA THR A 78 -0.29 -9.92 2.84
C THR A 78 0.02 -10.68 1.54
N ALA A 79 -0.92 -10.67 0.60
CA ALA A 79 -0.89 -11.51 -0.59
C ALA A 79 0.28 -11.24 -1.56
N GLY A 80 0.82 -10.01 -1.60
CA GLY A 80 1.85 -9.61 -2.54
C GLY A 80 1.30 -9.35 -3.93
N GLY A 81 0.34 -8.43 -4.05
CA GLY A 81 -0.24 -8.03 -5.31
C GLY A 81 0.67 -7.19 -6.21
N THR A 82 0.05 -6.52 -7.17
CA THR A 82 0.70 -5.59 -8.10
C THR A 82 -0.24 -4.45 -8.43
N VAL A 83 0.32 -3.26 -8.66
CA VAL A 83 -0.44 -2.05 -8.95
C VAL A 83 -1.18 -2.16 -10.29
N LYS A 84 -0.50 -2.67 -11.32
CA LYS A 84 -1.08 -2.76 -12.68
C LYS A 84 -0.40 -3.83 -13.51
N MET A 85 -1.19 -4.79 -13.98
CA MET A 85 -0.78 -5.78 -14.99
C MET A 85 -1.31 -5.41 -16.37
N SER A 86 -0.54 -5.71 -17.40
CA SER A 86 -0.98 -5.71 -18.79
C SER A 86 -0.91 -7.11 -19.36
N LYS A 87 -2.01 -7.58 -19.95
CA LYS A 87 -2.07 -8.83 -20.70
C LYS A 87 -1.99 -8.51 -22.19
N MET A 88 -0.92 -8.95 -22.83
CA MET A 88 -0.62 -8.65 -24.23
C MET A 88 -0.64 -9.93 -25.06
N LYS A 89 -1.32 -9.89 -26.22
CA LYS A 89 -1.35 -10.99 -27.17
C LYS A 89 -0.05 -11.05 -27.97
N VAL A 90 0.47 -12.26 -28.21
CA VAL A 90 1.72 -12.45 -28.97
C VAL A 90 1.38 -12.59 -30.46
N GLY A 91 1.42 -11.47 -31.18
CA GLY A 91 1.12 -11.41 -32.62
C GLY A 91 -0.24 -12.04 -32.95
N ASP A 92 -0.29 -12.85 -34.00
CA ASP A 92 -1.50 -13.55 -34.45
C ASP A 92 -1.70 -14.92 -33.77
N THR A 93 -0.94 -15.25 -32.72
CA THR A 93 -1.04 -16.53 -32.01
C THR A 93 -2.09 -16.49 -30.90
N ASP A 94 -2.45 -17.64 -30.32
CA ASP A 94 -3.32 -17.70 -29.13
C ASP A 94 -2.55 -17.57 -27.79
N PHE A 95 -1.27 -17.20 -27.84
CA PHE A 95 -0.45 -16.98 -26.64
C PHE A 95 -0.57 -15.55 -26.11
N TYR A 96 -0.45 -15.43 -24.78
CA TYR A 96 -0.48 -14.16 -24.07
C TYR A 96 0.69 -14.07 -23.09
N VAL A 97 1.18 -12.85 -22.90
CA VAL A 97 2.16 -12.50 -21.88
C VAL A 97 1.48 -11.49 -20.93
N THR A 98 1.53 -11.77 -19.63
CA THR A 98 1.01 -10.87 -18.60
C THR A 98 2.19 -10.34 -17.79
N VAL A 99 2.41 -9.02 -17.81
CA VAL A 99 3.55 -8.37 -17.14
C VAL A 99 3.09 -7.19 -16.31
N PRO A 100 3.77 -6.89 -15.19
CA PRO A 100 3.57 -5.65 -14.47
C PRO A 100 4.03 -4.49 -15.35
N VAL A 101 3.18 -3.48 -15.48
CA VAL A 101 3.46 -2.27 -16.27
C VAL A 101 3.45 -1.00 -15.44
N ALA A 102 3.07 -1.08 -14.18
CA ALA A 102 3.30 -0.03 -13.22
C ALA A 102 3.89 -0.61 -11.94
N LYS A 103 4.56 0.24 -11.16
CA LYS A 103 5.15 -0.13 -9.89
C LYS A 103 4.98 0.99 -8.86
N SER A 104 4.60 0.60 -7.64
CA SER A 104 4.62 1.45 -6.45
C SER A 104 6.04 1.59 -5.90
N ILE A 105 6.39 2.77 -5.41
CA ILE A 105 7.72 3.12 -4.93
C ILE A 105 7.53 3.99 -3.68
N ASN A 106 7.61 3.35 -2.52
CA ASN A 106 7.50 4.08 -1.28
C ASN A 106 8.71 5.02 -1.09
N PRO A 107 8.51 6.32 -0.82
CA PRO A 107 9.57 7.31 -0.79
C PRO A 107 10.52 7.15 0.40
N ILE A 108 10.12 6.42 1.45
CA ILE A 108 10.94 6.19 2.65
C ILE A 108 11.87 4.99 2.44
N THR A 109 11.35 3.90 1.84
CA THR A 109 12.11 2.65 1.69
C THR A 109 12.77 2.51 0.32
N GLY A 110 12.32 3.26 -0.69
CA GLY A 110 12.68 3.07 -2.10
C GLY A 110 12.21 1.72 -2.68
N LYS A 111 11.32 1.01 -1.97
CA LYS A 111 10.84 -0.34 -2.29
C LYS A 111 9.32 -0.36 -2.47
N SER A 112 8.83 -1.50 -2.94
CA SER A 112 7.41 -1.78 -3.12
C SER A 112 6.96 -2.89 -2.17
N TRP A 113 5.68 -2.87 -1.82
CA TRP A 113 4.97 -4.00 -1.21
C TRP A 113 4.64 -5.11 -2.22
N GLU A 114 4.68 -4.80 -3.52
CA GLU A 114 4.27 -5.73 -4.56
C GLU A 114 5.10 -7.03 -4.55
N ILE A 115 4.46 -8.12 -4.96
CA ILE A 115 5.00 -9.50 -5.03
C ILE A 115 5.30 -10.14 -3.66
N ASN A 116 5.85 -9.37 -2.71
CA ASN A 116 6.24 -9.89 -1.40
C ASN A 116 5.18 -9.68 -0.32
N GLY A 117 4.28 -8.72 -0.54
CA GLY A 117 3.32 -8.26 0.45
C GLY A 117 3.94 -7.38 1.53
N VAL A 118 3.15 -7.13 2.57
CA VAL A 118 3.50 -6.35 3.74
C VAL A 118 3.68 -7.31 4.89
N ALA A 119 4.92 -7.45 5.36
CA ALA A 119 5.19 -8.20 6.57
C ALA A 119 4.53 -7.51 7.78
N PRO A 120 3.93 -8.25 8.71
CA PRO A 120 3.38 -7.68 9.94
C PRO A 120 4.50 -7.18 10.86
N ASP A 121 4.15 -6.32 11.83
CA ASP A 121 5.00 -6.01 12.97
C ASP A 121 4.82 -7.04 14.10
N VAL A 122 3.61 -7.59 14.22
CA VAL A 122 3.25 -8.71 15.11
C VAL A 122 2.66 -9.83 14.26
N ASP A 123 3.43 -10.90 14.06
CA ASP A 123 3.06 -12.05 13.23
C ASP A 123 2.21 -13.05 14.02
N VAL A 124 0.94 -13.16 13.65
CA VAL A 124 -0.06 -14.07 14.23
C VAL A 124 -1.03 -14.53 13.15
N ALA A 125 -1.75 -15.63 13.39
CA ALA A 125 -2.82 -16.05 12.48
C ALA A 125 -3.88 -14.95 12.36
N ALA A 126 -4.50 -14.83 11.17
CA ALA A 126 -5.48 -13.77 10.91
C ALA A 126 -6.67 -13.80 11.88
N GLU A 127 -7.08 -14.98 12.35
CA GLU A 127 -8.12 -15.15 13.36
C GLU A 127 -7.76 -14.60 14.74
N ASP A 128 -6.47 -14.56 15.09
CA ASP A 128 -5.96 -14.09 16.39
C ASP A 128 -5.53 -12.61 16.34
N ALA A 129 -5.53 -12.00 15.16
CA ALA A 129 -4.98 -10.66 14.95
C ALA A 129 -5.67 -9.58 15.80
N LEU A 130 -6.99 -9.72 16.02
CA LEU A 130 -7.74 -8.78 16.86
C LEU A 130 -7.40 -8.92 18.36
N ASP A 131 -7.19 -10.15 18.83
CA ASP A 131 -6.86 -10.41 20.23
C ASP A 131 -5.41 -9.99 20.56
N ALA A 132 -4.53 -10.00 19.56
CA ALA A 132 -3.13 -9.56 19.68
C ALA A 132 -2.92 -8.05 19.52
N ALA A 133 -3.98 -7.29 19.18
CA ALA A 133 -3.93 -5.85 18.88
C ALA A 133 -3.91 -4.96 20.14
#